data_AF-A0A0E0R197-F1
#
_entry.id   AF-A0A0E0R197-F1
#
_cell.length_a   1.000
_cell.length_b   1.000
_cell.length_c   1.000
_cell.angle_alpha   90.00
_cell.angle_beta   90.00
_cell.angle_gamma   90.00
#
_symmetry.space_group_name_H-M   'P 1'
#
loop_
_entity.id
_entity.type
_entity.pdbx_description
1 polymer ?
#
loop_
_entity_poly.entity_id
_entity_poly.type
_entity_poly.pdbx_seq_one_letter_code
_entity_poly.pdbx_strand_id
1 'polypeptide(L)'
;MEKAAGFLSSLLGGGEEVPPEPAATVRSILIYPIKSCRGISVPQAPITSTGFRWDRQWVVVNSKGRAYTQRVGGFLGGGAPPRRFLLGTPGMDPLKIPLSAEQAIINDVSVWEWSGSAYDEGAEAAEWFSSYFGNPSRLVRFKEGSEIRPTNPDYAQGYKIMFTDCFPFLMASQGSLDALNEVLKEPVPMNRFRPNILVDGCHPYSEDLWKTIKINKLTFQGVKLCNRCKVPTINQENGILGTEPTETLLTFRSDEVLRPSHKNKRQVYFGQNLVCKESLSAKDEGRIIKVGDPVYMKFQHEQGGHSGNCSEKKKKKKLTWILGDEHGGAAKVAGGAVGLGALPVAVEGEAWAIMVSGRKHGPDGWMESQSAPEPHA
;
A
#
# COMPACT_ATOMS: atom_id res chain seq x y z
N MET A 1 -38.69 29.13 10.68
CA MET A 1 -38.13 29.92 9.56
C MET A 1 -36.97 30.77 10.07
N GLU A 2 -35.88 30.13 10.46
CA GLU A 2 -34.66 30.80 10.94
C GLU A 2 -33.48 29.91 10.55
N LYS A 3 -33.01 30.04 9.30
CA LYS A 3 -31.74 29.49 8.79
C LYS A 3 -31.44 29.97 7.36
N ALA A 4 -31.67 31.25 7.08
CA ALA A 4 -31.45 31.81 5.74
C ALA A 4 -30.74 33.19 5.71
N ALA A 5 -30.10 33.62 6.81
CA ALA A 5 -29.49 34.95 6.89
C ALA A 5 -27.99 34.92 7.29
N GLY A 6 -27.23 33.95 6.79
CA GLY A 6 -25.80 33.80 7.07
C GLY A 6 -24.86 33.90 5.87
N PHE A 7 -25.32 34.36 4.70
CA PHE A 7 -24.54 34.27 3.45
C PHE A 7 -24.14 35.62 2.83
N LEU A 8 -24.35 36.75 3.53
CA LEU A 8 -24.06 38.08 2.99
C LEU A 8 -23.16 38.98 3.87
N SER A 9 -22.46 38.42 4.87
CA SER A 9 -21.50 39.19 5.68
C SER A 9 -20.02 39.03 5.28
N SER A 10 -19.69 38.24 4.26
CA SER A 10 -18.29 37.92 3.91
C SER A 10 -17.63 38.90 2.91
N LEU A 11 -18.30 39.99 2.51
CA LEU A 11 -17.78 40.85 1.44
C LEU A 11 -16.92 42.03 1.91
N LEU A 12 -16.78 42.27 3.21
CA LEU A 12 -15.95 43.35 3.76
C LEU A 12 -15.38 42.96 5.13
N GLY A 13 -14.27 42.22 5.16
CA GLY A 13 -13.55 41.93 6.39
C GLY A 13 -12.49 40.86 6.14
N GLY A 14 -11.23 41.13 6.52
CA GLY A 14 -10.07 40.27 6.26
C GLY A 14 -10.36 38.82 6.62
N GLY A 15 -10.43 37.97 5.59
CA GLY A 15 -10.70 36.56 5.77
C GLY A 15 -9.49 35.89 6.40
N GLU A 16 -9.62 35.42 7.63
CA GLU A 16 -8.87 34.23 8.05
C GLU A 16 -9.23 33.13 7.06
N GLU A 17 -8.26 32.67 6.26
CA GLU A 17 -8.40 31.48 5.44
C GLU A 17 -8.77 30.32 6.39
N VAL A 18 -10.03 29.90 6.38
CA VAL A 18 -10.42 28.64 7.01
C VAL A 18 -9.55 27.55 6.40
N PRO A 19 -8.74 26.83 7.19
CA PRO A 19 -7.87 25.81 6.66
C PRO A 19 -8.72 24.79 5.90
N PRO A 20 -8.27 24.31 4.72
CA PRO A 20 -9.07 23.40 3.91
C PRO A 20 -9.43 22.17 4.73
N GLU A 21 -10.68 21.71 4.65
CA GLU A 21 -11.10 20.45 5.28
C GLU A 21 -10.25 19.28 4.72
N PRO A 22 -9.80 18.34 5.58
CA PRO A 22 -9.07 17.17 5.13
C PRO A 22 -9.97 16.27 4.27
N ALA A 23 -9.42 15.74 3.19
CA ALA A 23 -10.11 14.81 2.31
C ALA A 23 -10.21 13.40 2.90
N ALA A 24 -9.29 13.05 3.80
CA ALA A 24 -9.24 11.78 4.53
C ALA A 24 -8.29 11.90 5.73
N THR A 25 -8.14 10.82 6.51
CA THR A 25 -7.14 10.67 7.58
C THR A 25 -6.33 9.39 7.36
N VAL A 26 -5.04 9.39 7.70
CA VAL A 26 -4.21 8.18 7.68
C VAL A 26 -4.70 7.21 8.75
N ARG A 27 -5.35 6.12 8.35
CA ARG A 27 -5.89 5.08 9.24
C ARG A 27 -4.84 4.05 9.65
N SER A 28 -3.97 3.65 8.72
CA SER A 28 -2.90 2.70 9.02
C SER A 28 -1.71 2.88 8.09
N ILE A 29 -0.52 2.62 8.62
CA ILE A 29 0.72 2.57 7.85
C ILE A 29 1.24 1.13 7.89
N LEU A 30 1.51 0.58 6.73
CA LEU A 30 1.99 -0.80 6.58
C LEU A 30 3.34 -0.85 5.86
N ILE A 31 4.26 -1.63 6.44
CA ILE A 31 5.59 -1.89 5.88
C ILE A 31 5.69 -3.40 5.62
N TYR A 32 6.20 -3.79 4.45
CA TYR A 32 6.36 -5.19 4.05
C TYR A 32 7.83 -5.44 3.78
N PRO A 33 8.62 -5.71 4.83
CA PRO A 33 10.06 -5.66 4.70
C PRO A 33 10.64 -6.69 3.75
N ILE A 34 10.12 -7.91 3.80
CA ILE A 34 10.44 -8.94 2.82
C ILE A 34 9.35 -8.95 1.75
N LYS A 35 9.76 -8.88 0.49
CA LYS A 35 8.87 -8.98 -0.67
C LYS A 35 7.99 -10.22 -0.54
N SER A 36 6.71 -10.04 -0.84
CA SER A 36 5.69 -11.09 -0.82
C SER A 36 5.40 -11.72 0.54
N CYS A 37 5.92 -11.14 1.62
CA CYS A 37 5.69 -11.59 2.99
C CYS A 37 4.63 -10.75 3.70
N ARG A 38 4.21 -11.18 4.90
CA ARG A 38 3.24 -10.45 5.73
C ARG A 38 3.75 -9.03 6.05
N GLY A 39 2.85 -8.06 6.01
CA GLY A 39 3.15 -6.68 6.40
C GLY A 39 3.02 -6.48 7.90
N ILE A 40 3.72 -5.47 8.41
CA ILE A 40 3.63 -4.98 9.78
C ILE A 40 2.94 -3.62 9.79
N SER A 41 2.04 -3.41 10.75
CA SER A 41 1.44 -2.10 10.99
C SER A 41 2.31 -1.30 11.96
N VAL A 42 2.53 -0.03 11.66
CA VAL A 42 3.33 0.88 12.48
C VAL A 42 2.57 2.17 12.77
N PRO A 43 2.79 2.81 13.93
CA PRO A 43 2.15 4.09 14.25
C PRO A 43 2.70 5.25 13.42
N GLN A 44 3.93 5.12 12.91
CA GLN A 44 4.58 6.11 12.07
C GLN A 44 5.67 5.46 11.20
N ALA A 45 5.97 6.05 10.05
CA ALA A 45 7.03 5.57 9.16
C ALA A 45 7.85 6.72 8.57
N PRO A 46 9.20 6.66 8.67
CA PRO A 46 10.07 7.54 7.92
C PRO A 46 10.03 7.23 6.42
N ILE A 47 10.07 8.27 5.59
CA ILE A 47 10.19 8.17 4.13
C ILE A 47 11.67 8.18 3.75
N THR A 48 12.00 7.39 2.73
CA THR A 48 13.31 7.30 2.08
C THR A 48 13.16 7.57 0.58
N SER A 49 14.27 7.60 -0.16
CA SER A 49 14.27 7.75 -1.62
C SER A 49 13.57 6.63 -2.40
N THR A 50 13.24 5.50 -1.74
CA THR A 50 12.66 4.29 -2.37
C THR A 50 11.31 3.86 -1.79
N GLY A 51 10.74 4.61 -0.84
CA GLY A 51 9.50 4.25 -0.14
C GLY A 51 9.58 4.48 1.37
N PHE A 52 8.75 3.80 2.16
CA PHE A 52 8.95 3.77 3.61
C PHE A 52 10.23 3.05 3.95
N ARG A 53 10.91 3.52 5.00
CA ARG A 53 12.07 2.84 5.54
C ARG A 53 11.69 1.37 5.84
N TRP A 54 12.58 0.46 5.43
CA TRP A 54 12.42 -0.99 5.53
C TRP A 54 11.44 -1.63 4.55
N ASP A 55 10.72 -0.89 3.73
CA ASP A 55 9.73 -1.50 2.83
C ASP A 55 10.38 -2.22 1.63
N ARG A 56 10.08 -3.51 1.48
CA ARG A 56 10.58 -4.42 0.41
C ARG A 56 12.09 -4.29 0.15
N GLN A 57 12.88 -4.16 1.22
CA GLN A 57 14.35 -4.16 1.09
C GLN A 57 14.90 -5.58 0.91
N TRP A 58 14.14 -6.59 1.32
CA TRP A 58 14.52 -8.00 1.20
C TRP A 58 13.64 -8.77 0.22
N VAL A 59 14.18 -9.86 -0.31
CA VAL A 59 13.44 -10.87 -1.06
C VAL A 59 14.06 -12.25 -0.83
N VAL A 60 13.24 -13.29 -0.83
CA VAL A 60 13.75 -14.67 -0.81
C VAL A 60 13.94 -15.13 -2.25
N VAL A 61 15.07 -15.75 -2.55
CA VAL A 61 15.40 -16.29 -3.87
C VAL A 61 15.65 -17.79 -3.81
N ASN A 62 15.37 -18.51 -4.89
CA ASN A 62 15.73 -19.91 -5.04
C ASN A 62 17.21 -20.10 -5.43
N SER A 63 17.64 -21.34 -5.62
CA SER A 63 19.01 -21.69 -6.05
C SER A 63 19.45 -21.08 -7.39
N LYS A 64 18.51 -20.61 -8.22
CA LYS A 64 18.76 -19.95 -9.50
C LYS A 64 18.72 -18.41 -9.40
N GLY A 65 18.66 -17.86 -8.19
CA GLY A 65 18.55 -16.41 -7.98
C GLY A 65 17.17 -15.82 -8.28
N ARG A 66 16.16 -16.64 -8.60
CA ARG A 66 14.80 -16.15 -8.90
C ARG A 66 14.04 -15.88 -7.63
N ALA A 67 13.43 -14.69 -7.53
CA ALA A 67 12.60 -14.34 -6.41
C ALA A 67 11.36 -15.24 -6.28
N TYR A 68 11.10 -15.67 -5.05
CA TYR A 68 9.83 -16.27 -4.69
C TYR A 68 8.74 -15.21 -4.64
N THR A 69 7.61 -15.49 -5.29
CA THR A 69 6.42 -14.66 -5.21
C THR A 69 5.34 -15.38 -4.37
N GLN A 70 5.16 -14.87 -3.15
CA GLN A 70 4.08 -15.06 -2.15
C GLN A 70 4.09 -16.25 -1.15
N ARG A 71 4.17 -15.90 0.17
CA ARG A 71 3.88 -16.64 1.45
C ARG A 71 5.01 -16.92 2.47
N VAL A 72 5.80 -15.92 2.89
CA VAL A 72 6.48 -16.03 4.20
C VAL A 72 5.86 -15.06 5.21
N GLY A 73 5.59 -15.54 6.41
CA GLY A 73 5.26 -14.68 7.55
C GLY A 73 6.53 -14.00 8.05
N GLY A 74 6.50 -12.68 8.21
CA GLY A 74 7.59 -11.96 8.83
C GLY A 74 7.12 -10.89 9.80
N PHE A 75 7.90 -10.69 10.86
CA PHE A 75 7.68 -9.67 11.87
C PHE A 75 8.79 -8.62 11.79
N LEU A 76 8.51 -7.42 12.30
CA LEU A 76 9.48 -6.36 12.50
C LEU A 76 9.07 -5.63 13.77
N GLY A 77 9.95 -5.64 14.78
CA GLY A 77 9.78 -4.79 15.95
C GLY A 77 10.04 -3.33 15.57
N GLY A 78 9.06 -2.45 15.80
CA GLY A 78 9.20 -1.01 15.58
C GLY A 78 9.90 -0.31 16.75
N GLY A 79 11.02 0.36 16.47
CA GLY A 79 11.82 1.17 17.40
C GLY A 79 13.21 1.48 16.77
N ALA A 80 13.90 2.52 17.22
CA ALA A 80 15.21 2.96 16.68
C ALA A 80 16.27 1.83 16.60
N PRO A 81 17.31 2.01 15.75
CA PRO A 81 17.64 1.07 14.68
C PRO A 81 17.69 -0.38 15.16
N PRO A 82 16.94 -1.31 14.53
CA PRO A 82 17.12 -2.70 14.87
C PRO A 82 18.51 -3.09 14.38
N ARG A 83 19.47 -3.35 15.28
CA ARG A 83 20.70 -4.08 14.90
C ARG A 83 20.36 -5.45 14.28
N ARG A 84 19.11 -5.92 14.47
CA ARG A 84 18.63 -7.25 14.08
C ARG A 84 17.16 -7.20 13.65
N PHE A 85 16.85 -7.80 12.51
CA PHE A 85 15.50 -8.08 12.05
C PHE A 85 15.04 -9.44 12.59
N LEU A 86 13.82 -9.56 13.13
CA LEU A 86 13.32 -10.80 13.74
C LEU A 86 12.19 -11.39 12.88
N LEU A 87 12.43 -12.55 12.29
CA LEU A 87 11.44 -13.29 11.52
C LEU A 87 10.87 -14.42 12.37
N GLY A 88 9.55 -14.58 12.37
CA GLY A 88 8.88 -15.67 13.06
C GLY A 88 7.81 -16.30 12.19
N THR A 89 7.72 -17.63 12.25
CA THR A 89 6.62 -18.40 11.70
C THR A 89 6.24 -19.52 12.68
N PRO A 90 4.96 -19.86 12.82
CA PRO A 90 4.54 -20.94 13.71
C PRO A 90 5.24 -22.27 13.39
N GLY A 91 5.82 -22.89 14.42
CA GLY A 91 6.50 -24.18 14.29
C GLY A 91 7.95 -24.12 13.83
N MET A 92 8.56 -22.93 13.78
CA MET A 92 10.01 -22.75 13.62
C MET A 92 10.53 -21.75 14.64
N ASP A 93 11.81 -21.89 15.01
CA ASP A 93 12.48 -20.93 15.86
C ASP A 93 12.59 -19.57 15.17
N PRO A 94 12.45 -18.44 15.92
CA PRO A 94 12.61 -17.12 15.33
C PRO A 94 14.01 -16.89 14.76
N LEU A 95 14.08 -16.49 13.49
CA LEU A 95 15.34 -16.13 12.82
C LEU A 95 15.73 -14.70 13.17
N LYS A 96 16.99 -14.49 13.55
CA LYS A 96 17.53 -13.17 13.85
C LYS A 96 18.51 -12.76 12.75
N ILE A 97 18.10 -11.84 11.90
CA ILE A 97 18.89 -11.39 10.76
C ILE A 97 19.73 -10.20 11.18
N PRO A 98 21.06 -10.35 11.28
CA PRO A 98 21.94 -9.23 11.64
C PRO A 98 21.97 -8.24 10.48
N LEU A 99 21.64 -6.97 10.74
CA LEU A 99 21.81 -5.91 9.74
C LEU A 99 23.29 -5.49 9.69
N SER A 100 24.18 -6.44 9.37
CA SER A 100 25.64 -6.26 9.40
C SER A 100 26.11 -5.20 8.39
N ALA A 101 27.31 -4.67 8.60
CA ALA A 101 27.95 -3.79 7.61
C ALA A 101 28.65 -4.58 6.49
N GLU A 102 29.10 -5.80 6.79
CA GLU A 102 29.73 -6.71 5.82
C GLU A 102 28.72 -7.78 5.40
N GLN A 103 28.45 -7.85 4.11
CA GLN A 103 27.65 -8.91 3.50
C GLN A 103 28.36 -9.49 2.29
N ALA A 104 28.30 -10.81 2.18
CA ALA A 104 28.60 -11.48 0.92
C ALA A 104 27.64 -10.94 -0.16
N ILE A 105 28.10 -10.93 -1.40
CA ILE A 105 27.30 -10.53 -2.55
C ILE A 105 26.93 -11.78 -3.32
N ILE A 106 25.68 -11.90 -3.73
CA ILE A 106 25.27 -12.84 -4.78
C ILE A 106 24.87 -12.07 -6.02
N ASN A 107 25.19 -12.65 -7.19
CA ASN A 107 24.83 -12.12 -8.49
C ASN A 107 23.59 -12.84 -9.03
N ASP A 108 23.10 -12.38 -10.18
CA ASP A 108 22.00 -13.00 -10.94
C ASP A 108 20.69 -13.13 -10.15
N VAL A 109 20.47 -12.23 -9.19
CA VAL A 109 19.18 -12.11 -8.52
C VAL A 109 18.19 -11.48 -9.48
N SER A 110 17.06 -12.15 -9.72
CA SER A 110 16.02 -11.68 -10.63
C SER A 110 14.69 -11.43 -9.93
N VAL A 111 14.09 -10.29 -10.24
CA VAL A 111 12.76 -9.87 -9.79
C VAL A 111 12.03 -9.24 -10.97
N TRP A 112 11.09 -9.99 -11.55
CA TRP A 112 10.48 -9.64 -12.84
C TRP A 112 11.57 -9.44 -13.92
N GLU A 113 11.49 -8.37 -14.71
CA GLU A 113 12.46 -8.03 -15.77
C GLU A 113 13.81 -7.49 -15.23
N TRP A 114 13.93 -7.27 -13.91
CA TRP A 114 15.18 -6.79 -13.34
C TRP A 114 16.07 -7.96 -12.91
N SER A 115 17.35 -7.87 -13.25
CA SER A 115 18.42 -8.75 -12.75
C SER A 115 19.59 -7.92 -12.22
N GLY A 116 20.19 -8.32 -11.10
CA GLY A 116 21.37 -7.64 -10.56
C GLY A 116 21.99 -8.38 -9.37
N SER A 117 22.85 -7.66 -8.63
CA SER A 117 23.48 -8.18 -7.43
C SER A 117 22.71 -7.83 -6.15
N ALA A 118 22.84 -8.64 -5.10
CA ALA A 118 22.22 -8.38 -3.80
C ALA A 118 23.12 -8.82 -2.65
N TYR A 119 22.92 -8.23 -1.49
CA TYR A 119 23.58 -8.66 -0.26
C TYR A 119 22.93 -9.94 0.24
N ASP A 120 23.74 -10.94 0.54
CA ASP A 120 23.29 -12.20 1.14
C ASP A 120 23.24 -12.08 2.66
N GLU A 121 22.11 -12.47 3.25
CA GLU A 121 21.87 -12.37 4.69
C GLU A 121 22.42 -13.57 5.47
N GLY A 122 23.25 -14.40 4.83
CA GLY A 122 24.08 -15.42 5.46
C GLY A 122 23.45 -16.81 5.54
N ALA A 123 24.26 -17.76 6.01
CA ALA A 123 23.91 -19.18 6.05
C ALA A 123 22.72 -19.49 6.97
N GLU A 124 22.62 -18.83 8.12
CA GLU A 124 21.50 -19.02 9.07
C GLU A 124 20.15 -18.65 8.43
N ALA A 125 20.10 -17.51 7.74
CA ALA A 125 18.90 -17.11 7.01
C ALA A 125 18.60 -18.09 5.87
N ALA A 126 19.62 -18.50 5.10
CA ALA A 126 19.44 -19.45 4.02
C ALA A 126 18.92 -20.81 4.51
N GLU A 127 19.45 -21.35 5.60
CA GLU A 127 19.00 -22.61 6.19
C GLU A 127 17.56 -22.50 6.71
N TRP A 128 17.23 -21.40 7.38
CA TRP A 128 15.89 -21.16 7.89
C TRP A 128 14.86 -21.15 6.75
N PHE A 129 15.10 -20.35 5.71
CA PHE A 129 14.18 -20.31 4.56
C PHE A 129 14.18 -21.65 3.82
N SER A 130 15.33 -22.30 3.63
CA SER A 130 15.37 -23.60 2.95
C SER A 130 14.55 -24.66 3.69
N SER A 131 14.58 -24.65 5.02
CA SER A 131 13.77 -25.52 5.87
C SER A 131 12.28 -25.23 5.74
N TYR A 132 11.91 -23.94 5.71
CA TYR A 132 10.51 -23.53 5.54
C TYR A 132 9.95 -23.91 4.16
N PHE A 133 10.73 -23.70 3.10
CA PHE A 133 10.32 -23.93 1.71
C PHE A 133 10.51 -25.37 1.24
N GLY A 134 11.29 -26.19 1.96
CA GLY A 134 11.71 -27.52 1.53
C GLY A 134 12.65 -27.53 0.32
N ASN A 135 13.22 -26.37 -0.06
CA ASN A 135 14.08 -26.20 -1.23
C ASN A 135 15.19 -25.20 -0.94
N PRO A 136 16.39 -25.35 -1.53
CA PRO A 136 17.49 -24.40 -1.33
C PRO A 136 17.07 -22.96 -1.66
N SER A 137 17.11 -22.12 -0.64
CA SER A 137 16.58 -20.76 -0.66
C SER A 137 17.50 -19.82 0.12
N ARG A 138 17.60 -18.56 -0.32
CA ARG A 138 18.39 -17.53 0.36
C ARG A 138 17.56 -16.28 0.57
N LEU A 139 17.75 -15.62 1.70
CA LEU A 139 17.27 -14.25 1.86
C LEU A 139 18.34 -13.28 1.39
N VAL A 140 17.94 -12.33 0.55
CA VAL A 140 18.83 -11.27 0.10
C VAL A 140 18.24 -9.90 0.32
N ARG A 141 19.13 -8.91 0.46
CA ARG A 141 18.81 -7.49 0.63
C ARG A 141 19.31 -6.67 -0.54
N PHE A 142 18.51 -5.69 -0.94
CA PHE A 142 18.80 -4.84 -2.08
C PHE A 142 20.08 -4.04 -1.85
N LYS A 143 20.96 -4.02 -2.86
CA LYS A 143 22.27 -3.39 -2.81
C LYS A 143 22.20 -1.94 -3.32
N GLU A 144 21.51 -1.08 -2.57
CA GLU A 144 21.23 0.32 -2.96
C GLU A 144 22.48 1.15 -3.34
N GLY A 145 23.65 0.82 -2.77
CA GLY A 145 24.90 1.53 -3.08
C GLY A 145 25.45 1.30 -4.49
N SER A 146 25.00 0.27 -5.21
CA SER A 146 25.45 0.00 -6.59
C SER A 146 24.36 -0.42 -7.55
N GLU A 147 23.17 -0.80 -7.06
CA GLU A 147 22.05 -1.26 -7.87
C GLU A 147 20.95 -0.20 -7.91
N ILE A 148 20.33 -0.05 -9.08
CA ILE A 148 19.25 0.90 -9.30
C ILE A 148 18.10 0.19 -10.01
N ARG A 149 16.89 0.31 -9.45
CA ARG A 149 15.63 -0.04 -10.13
C ARG A 149 14.79 1.21 -10.30
N PRO A 150 14.77 1.83 -11.49
CA PRO A 150 13.96 3.02 -11.73
C PRO A 150 12.46 2.66 -11.77
N THR A 151 11.61 3.61 -11.39
CA THR A 151 10.19 3.53 -11.72
C THR A 151 9.97 3.70 -13.22
N ASN A 152 8.79 3.29 -13.73
CA ASN A 152 8.46 3.54 -15.13
C ASN A 152 8.43 5.07 -15.40
N PRO A 153 9.27 5.58 -16.33
CA PRO A 153 9.43 7.01 -16.58
C PRO A 153 8.17 7.68 -17.13
N ASP A 154 7.28 6.94 -17.80
CA ASP A 154 6.02 7.45 -18.35
C ASP A 154 5.05 7.91 -17.25
N TYR A 155 5.21 7.35 -16.04
CA TYR A 155 4.37 7.68 -14.89
C TYR A 155 5.12 8.49 -13.82
N ALA A 156 6.40 8.20 -13.60
CA ALA A 156 7.19 8.86 -12.57
C ALA A 156 8.68 8.81 -12.92
N GLN A 157 9.20 9.87 -13.53
CA GLN A 157 10.62 9.98 -13.85
C GLN A 157 11.46 10.36 -12.62
N GLY A 158 12.64 9.77 -12.49
CA GLY A 158 13.63 10.12 -11.45
C GLY A 158 13.43 9.44 -10.09
N TYR A 159 12.37 8.66 -9.92
CA TYR A 159 12.15 7.85 -8.73
C TYR A 159 12.74 6.44 -8.90
N LYS A 160 13.02 5.79 -7.78
CA LYS A 160 13.57 4.44 -7.73
C LYS A 160 12.85 3.60 -6.68
N ILE A 161 12.97 2.29 -6.82
CA ILE A 161 12.40 1.29 -5.92
C ILE A 161 13.49 0.28 -5.51
N MET A 162 13.24 -0.48 -4.45
CA MET A 162 14.01 -1.69 -4.12
C MET A 162 13.29 -2.91 -4.70
N PHE A 163 12.94 -3.94 -3.92
CA PHE A 163 12.22 -5.12 -4.44
C PHE A 163 10.69 -4.94 -4.57
N THR A 164 10.18 -3.72 -4.41
CA THR A 164 8.80 -3.35 -4.75
C THR A 164 8.51 -3.61 -6.24
N ASP A 165 7.23 -3.75 -6.60
CA ASP A 165 6.83 -4.09 -7.98
C ASP A 165 6.98 -2.92 -8.94
N CYS A 166 6.35 -1.77 -8.66
CA CYS A 166 6.28 -0.67 -9.63
C CYS A 166 6.60 0.71 -9.05
N PHE A 167 6.10 1.04 -7.86
CA PHE A 167 6.22 2.39 -7.28
C PHE A 167 6.51 2.33 -5.77
N PRO A 168 7.14 3.38 -5.19
CA PRO A 168 7.53 3.43 -3.78
C PRO A 168 6.39 3.25 -2.77
N PHE A 169 5.18 3.71 -3.11
CA PHE A 169 4.02 3.65 -2.22
C PHE A 169 2.77 3.19 -2.96
N LEU A 170 1.93 2.45 -2.24
CA LEU A 170 0.55 2.17 -2.62
C LEU A 170 -0.39 2.75 -1.56
N MET A 171 -1.38 3.53 -1.99
CA MET A 171 -2.47 4.01 -1.16
C MET A 171 -3.78 3.29 -1.50
N ALA A 172 -4.61 3.04 -0.50
CA ALA A 172 -5.99 2.58 -0.67
C ALA A 172 -6.85 3.20 0.44
N SER A 173 -8.16 3.34 0.20
CA SER A 173 -9.08 3.79 1.24
C SER A 173 -9.87 2.64 1.87
N GLN A 174 -10.26 2.81 3.14
CA GLN A 174 -11.16 1.90 3.82
C GLN A 174 -12.53 1.87 3.12
N GLY A 175 -13.05 3.03 2.71
CA GLY A 175 -14.30 3.13 1.94
C GLY A 175 -14.29 2.33 0.63
N SER A 176 -13.18 2.29 -0.11
CA SER A 176 -13.04 1.42 -1.30
C SER A 176 -13.15 -0.06 -0.98
N LEU A 177 -12.58 -0.49 0.16
CA LEU A 177 -12.65 -1.88 0.58
C LEU A 177 -14.05 -2.25 1.04
N ASP A 178 -14.70 -1.37 1.80
CA ASP A 178 -16.04 -1.59 2.32
C ASP A 178 -17.03 -1.72 1.15
N ALA A 179 -16.98 -0.81 0.18
CA ALA A 179 -17.81 -0.89 -1.03
C ALA A 179 -17.54 -2.16 -1.87
N LEU A 180 -16.28 -2.63 -1.92
CA LEU A 180 -15.98 -3.90 -2.57
C LEU A 180 -16.57 -5.09 -1.78
N ASN A 181 -16.47 -5.06 -0.45
CA ASN A 181 -16.99 -6.12 0.41
C ASN A 181 -18.52 -6.19 0.44
N GLU A 182 -19.22 -5.10 0.13
CA GLU A 182 -20.69 -5.09 -0.03
C GLU A 182 -21.16 -5.93 -1.22
N VAL A 183 -20.34 -6.06 -2.27
CA VAL A 183 -20.68 -6.82 -3.50
C VAL A 183 -20.04 -8.20 -3.56
N LEU A 184 -19.08 -8.49 -2.68
CA LEU A 184 -18.45 -9.80 -2.58
C LEU A 184 -19.34 -10.78 -1.81
N LYS A 185 -19.34 -12.05 -2.24
CA LYS A 185 -19.99 -13.14 -1.49
C LYS A 185 -19.36 -13.34 -0.11
N GLU A 186 -18.04 -13.24 -0.05
CA GLU A 186 -17.26 -13.33 1.18
C GLU A 186 -16.35 -12.10 1.28
N PRO A 187 -16.46 -11.29 2.34
CA PRO A 187 -15.60 -10.14 2.54
C PRO A 187 -14.12 -10.53 2.59
N VAL A 188 -13.28 -9.68 1.99
CA VAL A 188 -11.83 -9.83 2.03
C VAL A 188 -11.17 -8.74 2.86
N PRO A 189 -10.09 -9.06 3.61
CA PRO A 189 -9.35 -8.05 4.37
C PRO A 189 -8.41 -7.22 3.49
N MET A 190 -8.10 -5.98 3.94
CA MET A 190 -7.18 -5.05 3.25
C MET A 190 -5.79 -5.65 3.00
N ASN A 191 -5.36 -6.60 3.83
CA ASN A 191 -4.03 -7.22 3.73
C ASN A 191 -3.80 -7.95 2.40
N ARG A 192 -4.87 -8.31 1.66
CA ARG A 192 -4.78 -8.91 0.32
C ARG A 192 -4.33 -7.90 -0.74
N PHE A 193 -4.63 -6.61 -0.55
CA PHE A 193 -4.27 -5.52 -1.47
C PHE A 193 -2.91 -4.89 -1.17
N ARG A 194 -2.38 -5.14 0.04
CA ARG A 194 -1.03 -4.78 0.47
C ARG A 194 -0.67 -3.29 0.34
N PRO A 195 -1.57 -2.32 0.65
CA PRO A 195 -1.21 -0.90 0.60
C PRO A 195 -0.15 -0.57 1.65
N ASN A 196 0.60 0.49 1.42
CA ASN A 196 1.49 1.11 2.39
C ASN A 196 0.76 2.13 3.26
N ILE A 197 -0.15 2.90 2.64
CA ILE A 197 -0.93 3.95 3.30
C ILE A 197 -2.41 3.59 3.16
N LEU A 198 -3.05 3.25 4.27
CA LEU A 198 -4.49 3.10 4.35
C LEU A 198 -5.10 4.40 4.86
N VAL A 199 -6.03 4.97 4.11
CA VAL A 199 -6.75 6.19 4.50
C VAL A 199 -8.21 5.90 4.79
N ASP A 200 -8.89 6.81 5.50
CA ASP A 200 -10.28 6.68 5.87
C ASP A 200 -10.99 8.05 5.88
N GLY A 201 -12.32 8.05 5.84
CA GLY A 201 -13.14 9.25 5.83
C GLY A 201 -13.36 9.87 4.44
N CYS A 202 -13.09 9.13 3.36
CA CYS A 202 -13.41 9.54 1.99
C CYS A 202 -14.45 8.62 1.33
N HIS A 203 -15.15 9.12 0.31
CA HIS A 203 -16.08 8.30 -0.47
C HIS A 203 -15.32 7.15 -1.17
N PRO A 204 -15.96 5.97 -1.35
CA PRO A 204 -15.33 4.84 -2.03
C PRO A 204 -14.66 5.23 -3.35
N TYR A 205 -13.42 4.78 -3.52
CA TYR A 205 -12.57 5.01 -4.69
C TYR A 205 -12.18 6.46 -4.96
N SER A 206 -12.41 7.39 -4.03
CA SER A 206 -11.98 8.79 -4.18
C SER A 206 -10.47 8.92 -4.38
N GLU A 207 -9.68 8.01 -3.82
CA GLU A 207 -8.22 8.00 -3.96
C GLU A 207 -7.76 7.90 -5.42
N ASP A 208 -8.58 7.33 -6.31
CA ASP A 208 -8.26 7.22 -7.74
C ASP A 208 -7.99 8.58 -8.40
N LEU A 209 -8.69 9.61 -7.92
CA LEU A 209 -8.70 10.96 -8.48
C LEU A 209 -7.66 11.88 -7.84
N TRP A 210 -7.04 11.47 -6.73
CA TRP A 210 -6.10 12.33 -6.02
C TRP A 210 -4.77 12.42 -6.75
N LYS A 211 -4.52 13.57 -7.40
CA LYS A 211 -3.28 13.81 -8.15
C LYS A 211 -2.16 14.37 -7.28
N THR A 212 -2.48 15.35 -6.44
CA THR A 212 -1.54 15.94 -5.47
C THR A 212 -2.12 15.77 -4.09
N ILE A 213 -1.40 15.02 -3.25
CA ILE A 213 -1.80 14.65 -1.90
C ILE A 213 -0.78 15.24 -0.93
N LYS A 214 -1.25 15.89 0.13
CA LYS A 214 -0.43 16.43 1.20
C LYS A 214 -0.72 15.73 2.50
N ILE A 215 0.33 15.24 3.14
CA ILE A 215 0.30 14.66 4.49
C ILE A 215 1.45 15.32 5.24
N ASN A 216 1.13 16.12 6.27
CA ASN A 216 2.10 17.02 6.92
C ASN A 216 2.83 17.92 5.89
N LYS A 217 4.16 17.91 5.93
CA LYS A 217 5.04 18.69 5.04
C LYS A 217 5.42 17.92 3.76
N LEU A 218 4.80 16.77 3.53
CA LEU A 218 5.12 15.85 2.42
C LEU A 218 4.08 15.98 1.32
N THR A 219 4.57 15.96 0.09
CA THR A 219 3.78 16.06 -1.14
C THR A 219 3.90 14.75 -1.90
N PHE A 220 2.82 13.98 -1.89
CA PHE A 220 2.69 12.77 -2.69
C PHE A 220 2.00 13.10 -4.02
N GLN A 221 2.39 12.39 -5.07
CA GLN A 221 1.76 12.44 -6.39
C GLN A 221 1.11 11.10 -6.70
N GLY A 222 -0.18 11.12 -7.05
CA GLY A 222 -0.90 9.96 -7.56
C GLY A 222 -0.58 9.73 -9.03
N VAL A 223 0.24 8.72 -9.31
CA VAL A 223 0.86 8.55 -10.64
C VAL A 223 0.15 7.52 -11.51
N LYS A 224 -0.41 6.47 -10.90
CA LYS A 224 -1.06 5.38 -11.66
C LYS A 224 -2.05 4.62 -10.78
N LEU A 225 -3.23 4.29 -11.30
CA LEU A 225 -4.10 3.29 -10.65
C LEU A 225 -3.34 1.97 -10.48
N CYS A 226 -3.52 1.32 -9.34
CA CYS A 226 -2.83 0.06 -9.05
C CYS A 226 -3.60 -1.09 -9.71
N ASN A 227 -3.08 -1.55 -10.85
CA ASN A 227 -3.57 -2.78 -11.47
C ASN A 227 -3.26 -3.98 -10.56
N ARG A 228 -4.24 -4.85 -10.35
CA ARG A 228 -4.09 -6.00 -9.47
C ARG A 228 -3.69 -7.23 -10.27
N CYS A 229 -2.65 -7.91 -9.79
CA CYS A 229 -2.31 -9.27 -10.20
C CYS A 229 -3.14 -10.29 -9.40
N LYS A 230 -2.74 -11.57 -9.40
CA LYS A 230 -3.41 -12.64 -8.64
C LYS A 230 -3.19 -12.58 -7.13
N VAL A 231 -2.24 -11.76 -6.64
CA VAL A 231 -1.89 -11.67 -5.21
C VAL A 231 -3.10 -11.45 -4.29
N PRO A 232 -4.08 -10.57 -4.63
CA PRO A 232 -5.26 -10.38 -3.80
C PRO A 232 -6.19 -11.58 -3.75
N THR A 233 -6.06 -12.56 -4.66
CA THR A 233 -6.89 -13.77 -4.63
C THR A 233 -6.35 -14.85 -3.70
N ILE A 234 -5.19 -14.60 -3.08
CA ILE A 234 -4.58 -15.51 -2.13
C ILE A 234 -5.00 -15.09 -0.72
N ASN A 235 -5.56 -16.03 0.04
CA ASN A 235 -5.82 -15.82 1.46
C ASN A 235 -4.48 -15.75 2.22
N GLN A 236 -4.23 -14.63 2.90
CA GLN A 236 -2.95 -14.35 3.57
C GLN A 236 -2.74 -15.13 4.88
N GLU A 237 -3.77 -15.83 5.39
CA GLU A 237 -3.69 -16.60 6.63
C GLU A 237 -3.29 -18.04 6.37
N ASN A 238 -3.96 -18.69 5.41
CA ASN A 238 -3.74 -20.10 5.10
C ASN A 238 -2.93 -20.31 3.81
N GLY A 239 -2.77 -19.27 3.00
CA GLY A 239 -2.24 -19.44 1.66
C GLY A 239 -3.13 -20.37 0.85
N ILE A 240 -4.35 -19.98 0.54
CA ILE A 240 -5.14 -20.71 -0.46
C ILE A 240 -5.43 -19.74 -1.58
N LEU A 241 -5.15 -20.18 -2.80
CA LEU A 241 -5.46 -19.43 -4.01
C LEU A 241 -6.94 -19.57 -4.30
N GLY A 242 -7.62 -18.45 -4.47
CA GLY A 242 -8.98 -18.37 -5.00
C GLY A 242 -9.05 -17.54 -6.28
N THR A 243 -10.26 -17.16 -6.66
CA THR A 243 -10.55 -16.27 -7.79
C THR A 243 -10.93 -14.85 -7.34
N GLU A 244 -11.49 -14.71 -6.14
CA GLU A 244 -11.91 -13.42 -5.59
C GLU A 244 -10.78 -12.71 -4.83
N PRO A 245 -10.63 -11.38 -4.96
CA PRO A 245 -11.66 -10.43 -5.43
C PRO A 245 -11.57 -10.07 -6.93
N THR A 246 -10.76 -10.78 -7.73
CA THR A 246 -10.50 -10.39 -9.12
C THR A 246 -11.74 -10.56 -10.01
N GLU A 247 -12.53 -11.61 -9.82
CA GLU A 247 -13.75 -11.84 -10.59
C GLU A 247 -14.78 -10.74 -10.35
N THR A 248 -14.99 -10.35 -9.09
CA THR A 248 -15.90 -9.26 -8.75
C THR A 248 -15.38 -7.91 -9.27
N LEU A 249 -14.09 -7.61 -9.11
CA LEU A 249 -13.50 -6.36 -9.63
C LEU A 249 -13.56 -6.25 -11.16
N LEU A 250 -13.57 -7.37 -11.90
CA LEU A 250 -13.72 -7.34 -13.36
C LEU A 250 -15.03 -6.68 -13.81
N THR A 251 -16.09 -6.79 -13.00
CA THR A 251 -17.43 -6.34 -13.36
C THR A 251 -17.61 -4.81 -13.31
N PHE A 252 -16.86 -4.11 -12.45
CA PHE A 252 -17.05 -2.66 -12.23
C PHE A 252 -15.75 -1.85 -12.08
N ARG A 253 -14.60 -2.50 -11.95
CA ARG A 253 -13.28 -1.87 -11.73
C ARG A 253 -12.24 -2.39 -12.71
N SER A 254 -12.65 -2.78 -13.91
CA SER A 254 -11.75 -3.19 -15.00
C SER A 254 -11.34 -2.04 -15.91
N ASP A 255 -10.36 -2.29 -16.78
CA ASP A 255 -9.98 -1.37 -17.86
C ASP A 255 -11.16 -1.03 -18.76
N GLU A 256 -11.99 -2.01 -19.08
CA GLU A 256 -13.19 -1.76 -19.90
C GLU A 256 -14.13 -0.72 -19.28
N VAL A 257 -14.24 -0.70 -17.95
CA VAL A 257 -15.11 0.23 -17.23
C VAL A 257 -14.42 1.58 -16.98
N LEU A 258 -13.16 1.57 -16.53
CA LEU A 258 -12.49 2.77 -16.05
C LEU A 258 -11.63 3.47 -17.10
N ARG A 259 -11.14 2.73 -18.08
CA ARG A 259 -10.21 3.20 -19.11
C ARG A 259 -10.62 2.62 -20.47
N PRO A 260 -11.80 2.99 -21.03
CA PRO A 260 -12.39 2.32 -22.19
C PRO A 260 -11.55 2.37 -23.46
N SER A 261 -10.65 3.36 -23.56
CA SER A 261 -9.71 3.53 -24.66
C SER A 261 -8.44 2.68 -24.55
N HIS A 262 -8.25 1.96 -23.44
CA HIS A 262 -7.06 1.17 -23.19
C HIS A 262 -7.17 -0.24 -23.81
N LYS A 263 -6.05 -0.77 -24.30
CA LYS A 263 -6.03 -2.01 -25.11
C LYS A 263 -6.33 -3.28 -24.30
N ASN A 264 -6.03 -3.32 -23.00
CA ASN A 264 -6.16 -4.52 -22.18
C ASN A 264 -7.41 -4.50 -21.30
N LYS A 265 -8.56 -4.88 -21.86
CA LYS A 265 -9.86 -4.82 -21.18
C LYS A 265 -9.99 -5.60 -19.85
N ARG A 266 -9.10 -6.56 -19.56
CA ARG A 266 -9.23 -7.48 -18.41
C ARG A 266 -8.43 -7.08 -17.17
N GLN A 267 -7.69 -5.99 -17.21
CA GLN A 267 -6.94 -5.52 -16.03
C GLN A 267 -7.89 -4.89 -15.01
N VAL A 268 -7.78 -5.26 -13.73
CA VAL A 268 -8.62 -4.70 -12.65
C VAL A 268 -7.83 -3.80 -11.71
N TYR A 269 -8.50 -2.84 -11.06
CA TYR A 269 -7.86 -1.79 -10.26
C TYR A 269 -8.36 -1.76 -8.83
N PHE A 270 -7.43 -1.58 -7.89
CA PHE A 270 -7.73 -1.27 -6.51
C PHE A 270 -6.55 -0.54 -5.85
N GLY A 271 -6.78 0.68 -5.39
CA GLY A 271 -5.79 1.58 -4.84
C GLY A 271 -4.98 2.34 -5.90
N GLN A 272 -4.17 3.28 -5.45
CA GLN A 272 -3.41 4.22 -6.28
C GLN A 272 -1.91 4.17 -5.91
N ASN A 273 -1.06 4.06 -6.93
CA ASN A 273 0.39 4.14 -6.76
C ASN A 273 0.84 5.59 -6.60
N LEU A 274 1.73 5.83 -5.64
CA LEU A 274 2.23 7.16 -5.33
C LEU A 274 3.76 7.24 -5.35
N VAL A 275 4.25 8.46 -5.58
CA VAL A 275 5.63 8.88 -5.31
C VAL A 275 5.62 10.09 -4.37
N CYS A 276 6.68 10.29 -3.58
CA CYS A 276 6.79 11.44 -2.68
C CYS A 276 7.86 12.41 -3.21
N LYS A 277 7.49 13.65 -3.51
CA LYS A 277 8.40 14.64 -4.10
C LYS A 277 9.65 14.87 -3.23
N GLU A 278 9.45 14.96 -1.92
CA GLU A 278 10.53 15.21 -0.98
C GLU A 278 11.54 14.06 -0.93
N SER A 279 11.16 12.83 -1.33
CA SER A 279 12.07 11.67 -1.38
C SER A 279 13.27 11.87 -2.33
N LEU A 280 13.19 12.80 -3.28
CA LEU A 280 14.27 13.15 -4.20
C LEU A 280 15.30 14.12 -3.60
N SER A 281 14.98 14.78 -2.48
CA SER A 281 15.91 15.70 -1.83
C SER A 281 16.87 14.94 -0.91
N ALA A 282 18.12 15.40 -0.83
CA ALA A 282 19.14 14.82 0.06
C ALA A 282 18.91 15.10 1.55
N LYS A 283 17.95 15.98 1.92
CA LYS A 283 17.68 16.36 3.32
C LYS A 283 16.70 15.41 4.00
N ASP A 284 17.17 14.39 4.68
CA ASP A 284 16.31 13.34 5.29
C ASP A 284 15.56 13.74 6.57
N GLU A 285 15.78 14.95 7.10
CA GLU A 285 15.20 15.37 8.38
C GLU A 285 13.68 15.58 8.31
N GLY A 286 12.95 14.96 9.24
CA GLY A 286 11.53 15.25 9.49
C GLY A 286 10.53 14.67 8.49
N ARG A 287 10.93 13.74 7.61
CA ARG A 287 10.04 13.08 6.63
C ARG A 287 9.32 11.87 7.22
N ILE A 288 8.41 12.12 8.16
CA ILE A 288 7.65 11.07 8.83
C ILE A 288 6.16 11.31 8.59
N ILE A 289 5.44 10.23 8.28
CA ILE A 289 3.98 10.20 8.40
C ILE A 289 3.58 9.38 9.62
N LYS A 290 2.44 9.70 10.21
CA LYS A 290 1.87 9.05 11.38
C LYS A 290 0.42 8.65 11.12
N VAL A 291 -0.03 7.62 11.82
CA VAL A 291 -1.46 7.32 11.92
C VAL A 291 -2.15 8.50 12.57
N GLY A 292 -3.30 8.90 12.02
CA GLY A 292 -4.05 10.08 12.43
C GLY A 292 -3.69 11.36 11.67
N ASP A 293 -2.63 11.36 10.84
CA ASP A 293 -2.30 12.55 10.05
C ASP A 293 -3.44 12.88 9.06
N PRO A 294 -3.86 14.15 8.95
CA PRO A 294 -4.83 14.58 7.96
C PRO A 294 -4.24 14.49 6.54
N VAL A 295 -5.09 14.07 5.61
CA VAL A 295 -4.76 13.96 4.18
C VAL A 295 -5.50 15.07 3.45
N TYR A 296 -4.76 16.00 2.85
CA TYR A 296 -5.32 17.04 2.00
C TYR A 296 -5.07 16.70 0.55
N MET A 297 -6.03 16.99 -0.32
CA MET A 297 -5.84 16.90 -1.77
C MET A 297 -5.91 18.30 -2.38
N LYS A 298 -5.19 18.50 -3.49
CA LYS A 298 -5.36 19.68 -4.34
C LYS A 298 -6.02 19.24 -5.63
N PHE A 299 -7.18 19.81 -5.93
CA PHE A 299 -7.70 19.80 -7.28
C PHE A 299 -6.78 20.64 -8.15
N GLN A 300 -6.24 20.05 -9.23
CA GLN A 300 -5.70 20.88 -10.29
C GLN A 300 -6.89 21.46 -11.04
N HIS A 301 -7.10 22.77 -10.93
CA HIS A 301 -7.78 23.48 -12.01
C HIS A 301 -6.86 23.37 -13.22
N GLU A 302 -7.26 22.56 -14.21
CA GLU A 302 -6.66 22.66 -15.54
C GLU A 302 -6.90 24.10 -16.02
N GLN A 303 -5.86 24.93 -15.97
CA GLN A 303 -5.85 26.17 -16.73
C GLN A 303 -5.76 25.75 -18.19
N GLY A 304 -6.92 25.68 -18.84
CA GLY A 304 -7.00 25.51 -20.28
C GLY A 304 -6.21 26.62 -20.96
N GLY A 305 -5.02 26.28 -21.44
CA GLY A 305 -4.27 27.08 -22.37
C GLY A 305 -5.01 27.11 -23.70
N HIS A 306 -5.86 28.13 -23.88
CA HIS A 306 -6.24 28.66 -25.18
C HIS A 306 -6.48 30.15 -25.01
N SER A 307 -5.46 30.95 -25.33
CA SER A 307 -5.66 32.35 -25.70
C SER A 307 -6.38 32.39 -27.05
N GLY A 308 -7.69 32.21 -27.01
CA GLY A 308 -8.60 32.37 -28.13
C GLY A 308 -9.71 33.32 -27.68
N ASN A 309 -9.65 34.55 -28.19
CA ASN A 309 -10.59 35.61 -27.93
C ASN A 309 -12.03 35.14 -28.27
N CYS A 310 -12.91 34.96 -27.28
CA CYS A 310 -14.34 34.89 -27.56
C CYS A 310 -15.19 35.26 -26.35
N SER A 311 -16.01 36.28 -26.58
CA SER A 311 -17.00 36.92 -25.73
C SER A 311 -17.90 35.96 -24.93
N GLU A 312 -18.17 36.36 -23.70
CA GLU A 312 -19.35 36.07 -22.86
C GLU A 312 -20.38 35.06 -23.39
N LYS A 313 -20.52 33.95 -22.66
CA LYS A 313 -21.81 33.33 -22.34
C LYS A 313 -21.68 32.41 -21.11
N LYS A 314 -22.06 32.93 -19.94
CA LYS A 314 -22.24 32.14 -18.70
C LYS A 314 -23.29 31.05 -18.95
N LYS A 315 -22.88 29.78 -19.00
CA LYS A 315 -23.78 28.63 -18.83
C LYS A 315 -23.41 27.90 -17.53
N LYS A 316 -24.19 28.14 -16.48
CA LYS A 316 -24.22 27.32 -15.26
C LYS A 316 -24.72 25.92 -15.65
N LYS A 317 -23.85 24.91 -15.67
CA LYS A 317 -24.30 23.50 -15.68
C LYS A 317 -24.53 23.07 -14.23
N LYS A 318 -25.80 22.88 -13.90
CA LYS A 318 -26.29 22.33 -12.64
C LYS A 318 -26.10 20.80 -12.72
N LEU A 319 -25.21 20.23 -11.94
CA LEU A 319 -25.13 18.77 -11.76
C LEU A 319 -26.22 18.39 -10.76
N THR A 320 -27.30 17.78 -11.24
CA THR A 320 -28.34 17.16 -10.43
C THR A 320 -27.92 15.75 -10.04
N TRP A 321 -27.76 15.52 -8.74
CA TRP A 321 -27.68 14.19 -8.15
C TRP A 321 -29.09 13.57 -8.13
N ILE A 322 -29.20 12.34 -8.63
CA ILE A 322 -30.41 11.53 -8.47
C ILE A 322 -30.34 10.93 -7.07
N LEU A 323 -31.13 11.50 -6.15
CA LEU A 323 -31.47 10.87 -4.88
C LEU A 323 -32.44 9.73 -5.19
N GLY A 324 -32.05 8.51 -4.84
CA GLY A 324 -32.95 7.36 -4.75
C GLY A 324 -33.43 7.23 -3.32
N ASP A 325 -34.75 7.26 -3.16
CA ASP A 325 -35.50 7.41 -1.92
C ASP A 325 -35.24 6.33 -0.85
N GLU A 326 -35.44 6.78 0.38
CA GLU A 326 -35.49 6.03 1.62
C GLU A 326 -36.67 5.04 1.64
N HIS A 327 -36.42 3.80 2.05
CA HIS A 327 -37.43 3.03 2.78
C HIS A 327 -36.80 2.42 4.03
N GLY A 328 -37.29 2.94 5.17
CA GLY A 328 -36.91 2.51 6.50
C GLY A 328 -37.42 1.12 6.86
N GLY A 329 -36.64 0.45 7.70
CA GLY A 329 -37.03 -0.78 8.37
C GLY A 329 -36.19 -0.92 9.64
N ALA A 330 -36.72 -0.41 10.76
CA ALA A 330 -36.14 -0.60 12.08
C ALA A 330 -36.26 -2.08 12.50
N ALA A 331 -35.17 -2.67 13.00
CA ALA A 331 -35.24 -3.92 13.76
C ALA A 331 -34.25 -3.90 14.93
N LYS A 332 -34.80 -4.31 16.08
CA LYS A 332 -34.28 -4.22 17.44
C LYS A 332 -33.01 -5.04 17.70
N VAL A 333 -32.22 -4.48 18.60
CA VAL A 333 -31.15 -5.07 19.40
C VAL A 333 -31.60 -6.34 20.13
N ALA A 334 -30.76 -7.38 20.09
CA ALA A 334 -30.72 -8.42 21.12
C ALA A 334 -29.25 -8.67 21.47
N GLY A 335 -28.92 -8.43 22.75
CA GLY A 335 -27.58 -8.54 23.29
C GLY A 335 -27.13 -9.98 23.49
N GLY A 336 -25.83 -10.19 23.33
CA GLY A 336 -25.12 -11.40 23.69
C GLY A 336 -23.69 -11.04 24.03
N ALA A 337 -23.45 -10.68 25.29
CA ALA A 337 -22.11 -10.48 25.82
C ALA A 337 -21.42 -11.85 25.96
N VAL A 338 -20.29 -12.03 25.29
CA VAL A 338 -19.34 -13.11 25.60
C VAL A 338 -18.01 -12.44 25.90
N GLY A 339 -17.68 -12.41 27.18
CA GLY A 339 -16.42 -11.87 27.67
C GLY A 339 -15.24 -12.74 27.27
N LEU A 340 -14.25 -12.15 26.64
CA LEU A 340 -12.88 -12.67 26.63
C LEU A 340 -12.06 -11.72 27.49
N GLY A 341 -11.70 -12.20 28.68
CA GLY A 341 -10.90 -11.47 29.64
C GLY A 341 -9.53 -11.13 29.07
N ALA A 342 -9.26 -9.84 28.91
CA ALA A 342 -7.91 -9.33 28.87
C ALA A 342 -7.37 -9.32 30.31
N LEU A 343 -6.36 -10.16 30.58
CA LEU A 343 -5.55 -10.02 31.79
C LEU A 343 -4.45 -8.97 31.53
N PRO A 344 -4.19 -8.05 32.47
CA PRO A 344 -3.17 -7.03 32.31
C PRO A 344 -1.81 -7.65 32.59
N VAL A 345 -0.82 -7.38 31.74
CA VAL A 345 0.59 -7.64 32.06
C VAL A 345 1.34 -6.32 32.03
N ALA A 346 2.10 -6.13 33.11
CA ALA A 346 2.67 -4.89 33.58
C ALA A 346 3.67 -4.23 32.62
N VAL A 347 3.74 -2.91 32.77
CA VAL A 347 4.64 -1.97 32.09
C VAL A 347 6.05 -2.12 32.64
N GLU A 348 7.02 -2.42 31.78
CA GLU A 348 8.40 -1.92 31.82
C GLU A 348 9.14 -2.30 30.52
N GLY A 349 9.53 -1.31 29.72
CA GLY A 349 10.38 -1.45 28.52
C GLY A 349 9.64 -1.67 27.20
N GLU A 350 9.57 -0.64 26.36
CA GLU A 350 8.88 -0.67 25.06
C GLU A 350 9.50 -1.66 24.06
N ALA A 351 8.89 -2.84 23.96
CA ALA A 351 9.00 -3.75 22.82
C ALA A 351 7.60 -4.28 22.48
N TRP A 352 7.01 -3.78 21.39
CA TRP A 352 5.75 -4.31 20.89
C TRP A 352 6.00 -5.65 20.22
N ALA A 353 5.52 -6.75 20.81
CA ALA A 353 5.50 -8.07 20.19
C ALA A 353 4.07 -8.36 19.69
N ILE A 354 3.90 -8.60 18.39
CA ILE A 354 2.64 -9.11 17.85
C ILE A 354 2.84 -10.60 17.58
N MET A 355 2.33 -11.44 18.48
CA MET A 355 2.17 -12.87 18.26
C MET A 355 1.06 -13.08 17.23
N VAL A 356 1.34 -13.79 16.14
CA VAL A 356 0.31 -14.20 15.18
C VAL A 356 0.26 -15.72 15.14
N SER A 357 -0.90 -16.27 15.49
CA SER A 357 -1.21 -17.69 15.34
C SER A 357 -1.35 -18.06 13.86
N GLY A 358 -0.65 -19.09 13.42
CA GLY A 358 -0.87 -19.74 12.12
C GLY A 358 -0.68 -21.24 12.27
N ARG A 359 -1.44 -22.05 11.53
CA ARG A 359 -1.31 -23.51 11.52
C ARG A 359 -0.37 -23.94 10.38
N LYS A 360 0.37 -25.03 10.60
CA LYS A 360 1.19 -25.71 9.58
C LYS A 360 0.32 -26.16 8.41
N HIS A 361 0.64 -25.80 7.16
CA HIS A 361 0.28 -26.57 5.96
C HIS A 361 1.37 -26.43 4.86
N GLY A 362 1.48 -27.48 4.04
CA GLY A 362 2.61 -27.80 3.15
C GLY A 362 2.82 -26.92 1.89
N PRO A 363 3.71 -27.36 0.98
CA PRO A 363 4.51 -26.50 0.08
C PRO A 363 3.80 -25.92 -1.17
N ASP A 364 2.52 -26.23 -1.42
CA ASP A 364 1.88 -26.07 -2.75
C ASP A 364 1.44 -24.63 -3.11
N GLY A 365 2.04 -23.62 -2.47
CA GLY A 365 1.57 -22.23 -2.52
C GLY A 365 2.36 -21.24 -3.34
N TRP A 366 3.57 -21.60 -3.74
CA TRP A 366 4.56 -20.67 -4.27
C TRP A 366 4.65 -20.73 -5.78
N MET A 367 4.63 -19.55 -6.40
CA MET A 367 4.92 -19.42 -7.83
C MET A 367 6.29 -18.74 -7.99
N GLU A 368 7.13 -19.30 -8.87
CA GLU A 368 8.26 -18.54 -9.40
C GLU A 368 7.73 -17.29 -10.11
N SER A 369 8.48 -16.19 -10.04
CA SER A 369 8.13 -14.99 -10.81
C SER A 369 8.02 -15.36 -12.29
N GLN A 370 6.81 -15.38 -12.83
CA GLN A 370 6.58 -15.26 -14.27
C GLN A 370 6.65 -13.77 -14.62
N SER A 371 6.91 -13.42 -15.89
CA SER A 371 7.12 -12.04 -16.34
C SER A 371 6.09 -11.04 -15.78
N ALA A 372 6.53 -9.80 -15.54
CA ALA A 372 5.61 -8.74 -15.13
C ALA A 372 4.55 -8.53 -16.22
N PRO A 373 3.33 -8.05 -15.89
CA PRO A 373 2.47 -7.51 -16.93
C PRO A 373 3.26 -6.40 -17.64
N GLU A 374 3.48 -6.57 -18.94
CA GLU A 374 4.32 -5.70 -19.75
C GLU A 374 3.95 -4.22 -19.52
N PRO A 375 4.94 -3.33 -19.32
CA PRO A 375 4.71 -1.89 -19.39
C PRO A 375 4.49 -1.55 -20.86
N HIS A 376 3.25 -1.65 -21.32
CA HIS A 376 2.89 -1.16 -22.64
C HIS A 376 2.49 0.30 -22.57
N ALA A 377 3.14 1.07 -23.43
CA ALA A 377 2.92 2.49 -23.71
C ALA A 377 1.46 2.82 -24.06
#